data_AF-A0A0F9AR12-F1
#
_entry.id   AF-A0A0F9AR12-F1
#
_cell.length_a   1.000
_cell.length_b   1.000
_cell.length_c   1.000
_cell.angle_alpha   90.00
_cell.angle_beta   90.00
_cell.angle_gamma   90.00
#
_symmetry.space_group_name_H-M   'P 1'
#
loop_
_entity.id
_entity.type
_entity.pdbx_description
1 polymer ?
#
loop_
_entity_poly.entity_id
_entity_poly.type
_entity_poly.pdbx_seq_one_letter_code
_entity_poly.pdbx_strand_id
1 'polypeptide(L)'
;RTHGWLSISSIVKRRLKDDVLSVDLSGALVWRPISGWYRSGLGRRRWIRLSLKYGKLSKLGVRYQAVVTDDHAILTPNGWCAAGELKTDELVVTGEPAPNLAQRELLDGTMLGDASISRRNFSVGHVDKDYVMAKYLAFKSLGAKIHGPYKNKHSTVGARPFWRVDLPSAMWIAVQKKRWYPEGKKRVPRDLKITPMLLAAWYFDDGTGGYGKTSSFATHGFLREDVEWLSAKLKGFGVPNTVVGMEERGCLIRLGHAATRKLMLIISDYAPASMRRKIGARISFRRELWELGEPMAGVQPVIVEESEDKLENAFCIDVKDTQNFVSPTAVLHNCTQFNQDTALIFINQLRNDMGVTFGNPERLPGGKGLKFHVSLMVRTRRGAWLTDADMAEDELPDLDTVLQ
;
A
#
# COMPACT_ATOMS: atom_id res chain seq x y z
N ARG A 1 -12.84 18.08 5.88
CA ARG A 1 -11.86 18.55 6.89
C ARG A 1 -12.50 19.19 8.13
N THR A 2 -13.58 19.95 7.95
CA THR A 2 -14.22 20.81 8.95
C THR A 2 -15.18 20.07 9.90
N HIS A 3 -15.81 18.99 9.44
CA HIS A 3 -16.95 18.38 10.16
C HIS A 3 -16.71 16.94 10.65
N GLY A 4 -15.53 16.38 10.37
CA GLY A 4 -15.27 14.96 10.64
C GLY A 4 -16.12 14.04 9.75
N TRP A 5 -16.58 12.91 10.31
CA TRP A 5 -17.44 11.95 9.61
C TRP A 5 -18.90 12.43 9.60
N LEU A 6 -19.51 12.47 8.42
CA LEU A 6 -20.92 12.77 8.22
C LEU A 6 -21.62 11.60 7.52
N SER A 7 -22.92 11.43 7.76
CA SER A 7 -23.70 10.45 7.01
C SER A 7 -23.85 10.88 5.56
N ILE A 8 -23.70 9.94 4.63
CA ILE A 8 -23.84 10.19 3.19
C ILE A 8 -25.23 10.76 2.85
N SER A 9 -26.28 10.31 3.55
CA SER A 9 -27.64 10.83 3.37
C SER A 9 -27.77 12.30 3.77
N SER A 10 -27.06 12.77 4.79
CA SER A 10 -27.03 14.18 5.19
C SER A 10 -26.30 15.02 4.14
N ILE A 11 -25.15 14.53 3.66
CA ILE A 11 -24.37 15.20 2.60
C ILE A 11 -25.24 15.39 1.35
N VAL A 12 -25.93 14.33 0.90
CA VAL A 12 -26.79 14.38 -0.29
C VAL A 12 -28.02 15.26 -0.09
N LYS A 13 -28.77 15.08 1.00
CA LYS A 13 -30.00 15.85 1.25
C LYS A 13 -29.74 17.36 1.39
N ARG A 14 -28.59 17.74 1.95
CA ARG A 14 -28.19 19.14 2.15
C ARG A 14 -27.36 19.69 0.99
N ARG A 15 -26.99 18.86 0.01
CA ARG A 15 -26.13 19.20 -1.14
C ARG A 15 -24.85 19.94 -0.71
N LEU A 16 -24.16 19.41 0.31
CA LEU A 16 -22.94 20.02 0.84
C LEU A 16 -21.84 20.03 -0.23
N LYS A 17 -21.17 21.19 -0.39
CA LYS A 17 -20.13 21.44 -1.40
C LYS A 17 -18.70 21.34 -0.84
N ASP A 18 -18.54 20.75 0.34
CA ASP A 18 -17.26 20.57 1.00
C ASP A 18 -16.35 19.56 0.26
N ASP A 19 -15.07 19.59 0.63
CA ASP A 19 -14.13 18.54 0.23
C ASP A 19 -14.35 17.26 1.03
N VAL A 20 -14.33 16.13 0.32
CA VAL A 20 -14.28 14.79 0.87
C VAL A 20 -12.89 14.17 0.68
N LEU A 21 -12.55 13.25 1.58
CA LEU A 21 -11.32 12.48 1.44
C LEU A 21 -11.50 11.43 0.33
N SER A 22 -10.46 11.28 -0.48
CA SER A 22 -10.41 10.44 -1.67
C SER A 22 -9.02 9.85 -1.83
N VAL A 23 -8.85 8.92 -2.76
CA VAL A 23 -7.56 8.31 -3.13
C VAL A 23 -7.25 8.63 -4.58
N ASP A 24 -6.06 9.16 -4.85
CA ASP A 24 -5.60 9.40 -6.22
C ASP A 24 -4.95 8.17 -6.87
N LEU A 25 -4.54 8.30 -8.14
CA LEU A 25 -3.92 7.20 -8.90
C LEU A 25 -2.57 6.74 -8.32
N SER A 26 -1.91 7.55 -7.50
CA SER A 26 -0.69 7.16 -6.80
C SER A 26 -0.97 6.37 -5.52
N GLY A 27 -2.23 6.32 -5.08
CA GLY A 27 -2.65 5.73 -3.81
C GLY A 27 -2.56 6.71 -2.62
N ALA A 28 -2.32 8.00 -2.87
CA ALA A 28 -2.24 9.01 -1.82
C ALA A 28 -3.64 9.49 -1.40
N LEU A 29 -3.79 9.83 -0.12
CA LEU A 29 -5.03 10.39 0.42
C LEU A 29 -5.11 11.89 0.08
N VAL A 30 -6.13 12.27 -0.68
CA VAL A 30 -6.32 13.64 -1.18
C VAL A 30 -7.71 14.16 -0.83
N TRP A 31 -7.81 15.46 -0.57
CA TRP A 31 -9.10 16.13 -0.38
C TRP A 31 -9.57 16.67 -1.73
N ARG A 32 -10.82 16.38 -2.09
CA ARG A 32 -11.41 16.75 -3.38
C ARG A 32 -12.85 17.24 -3.20
N PRO A 33 -13.29 18.23 -3.99
CA PRO A 33 -14.63 18.78 -3.85
C PRO A 33 -15.70 17.79 -4.33
N ILE A 34 -16.83 17.78 -3.63
CA ILE A 34 -18.04 17.12 -4.11
C ILE A 34 -18.57 17.87 -5.34
N SER A 35 -18.92 17.13 -6.38
CA SER A 35 -19.38 17.64 -7.68
C SER A 35 -20.79 17.16 -8.08
N GLY A 36 -21.32 16.12 -7.43
CA GLY A 36 -22.65 15.57 -7.68
C GLY A 36 -23.25 14.91 -6.44
N TRP A 37 -24.57 14.82 -6.37
CA TRP A 37 -25.33 14.23 -5.25
C TRP A 37 -26.48 13.40 -5.79
N TYR A 38 -26.55 12.15 -5.35
CA TYR A 38 -27.43 11.16 -5.95
C TYR A 38 -28.24 10.40 -4.90
N ARG A 39 -29.47 10.11 -5.26
CA ARG A 39 -30.40 9.26 -4.52
C ARG A 39 -31.02 8.28 -5.51
N SER A 40 -30.95 7.00 -5.21
CA SER A 40 -31.55 5.92 -6.00
C SER A 40 -32.35 4.99 -5.09
N GLY A 41 -33.49 4.47 -5.55
CA GLY A 41 -34.21 3.41 -4.84
C GLY A 41 -33.44 2.09 -4.87
N LEU A 42 -33.62 1.22 -3.87
CA LEU A 42 -32.86 -0.03 -3.76
C LEU A 42 -33.00 -0.94 -4.99
N GLY A 43 -34.21 -1.08 -5.54
CA GLY A 43 -34.47 -1.95 -6.70
C GLY A 43 -34.25 -3.43 -6.36
N ARG A 44 -33.53 -4.15 -7.22
CA ARG A 44 -33.16 -5.57 -7.02
C ARG A 44 -31.88 -5.79 -6.21
N ARG A 45 -31.20 -4.70 -5.82
CA ARG A 45 -29.94 -4.75 -5.08
C ARG A 45 -30.17 -5.15 -3.63
N ARG A 46 -29.12 -5.65 -3.00
CA ARG A 46 -29.13 -6.02 -1.58
C ARG A 46 -28.17 -5.15 -0.80
N TRP A 47 -28.39 -5.02 0.50
CA TRP A 47 -27.51 -4.25 1.36
C TRP A 47 -26.37 -5.12 1.89
N ILE A 48 -25.15 -4.64 1.71
CA ILE A 48 -23.93 -5.22 2.25
C ILE A 48 -23.39 -4.30 3.34
N ARG A 49 -23.18 -4.87 4.52
CA ARG A 49 -22.52 -4.21 5.64
C ARG A 49 -21.05 -4.59 5.63
N LEU A 50 -20.20 -3.57 5.54
CA LEU A 50 -18.75 -3.70 5.62
C LEU A 50 -18.28 -3.16 6.97
N SER A 51 -17.38 -3.89 7.62
CA SER A 51 -16.62 -3.40 8.78
C SER A 51 -15.15 -3.83 8.70
N LEU A 52 -14.25 -3.16 9.41
CA LEU A 52 -12.82 -3.54 9.40
C LEU A 52 -12.50 -4.45 10.58
N LYS A 53 -11.78 -5.56 10.32
CA LYS A 53 -11.40 -6.54 11.37
C LYS A 53 -10.62 -5.88 12.53
N TYR A 54 -9.73 -4.95 12.18
CA TYR A 54 -8.94 -4.13 13.12
C TYR A 54 -9.49 -2.71 13.31
N GLY A 55 -10.70 -2.46 12.80
CA GLY A 55 -11.40 -1.19 12.89
C GLY A 55 -11.48 -0.62 14.30
N LYS A 56 -11.62 0.70 14.41
CA LYS A 56 -11.94 1.34 15.69
C LYS A 56 -13.31 0.87 16.17
N LEU A 57 -13.42 0.70 17.47
CA LEU A 57 -14.70 0.46 18.15
C LEU A 57 -15.25 1.79 18.64
N SER A 58 -16.56 1.97 18.55
CA SER A 58 -17.28 3.05 19.22
C SER A 58 -17.23 2.83 20.75
N LYS A 59 -17.68 3.83 21.51
CA LYS A 59 -17.80 3.71 22.98
C LYS A 59 -18.70 2.55 23.42
N LEU A 60 -19.63 2.12 22.57
CA LEU A 60 -20.55 1.00 22.79
C LEU A 60 -19.97 -0.34 22.30
N GLY A 61 -18.70 -0.40 21.90
CA GLY A 61 -18.06 -1.63 21.42
C GLY A 61 -18.45 -2.05 20.00
N VAL A 62 -19.18 -1.21 19.27
CA VAL A 62 -19.60 -1.48 17.88
C VAL A 62 -18.53 -0.97 16.91
N ARG A 63 -18.13 -1.78 15.92
CA ARG A 63 -17.20 -1.36 14.87
C ARG A 63 -17.82 -0.27 14.01
N TYR A 64 -17.00 0.67 13.54
CA TYR A 64 -17.43 1.55 12.44
C TYR A 64 -17.73 0.71 11.21
N GLN A 65 -18.84 1.05 10.55
CA GLN A 65 -19.41 0.29 9.45
C GLN A 65 -19.80 1.21 8.30
N ALA A 66 -19.77 0.67 7.08
CA ALA A 66 -20.42 1.26 5.92
C ALA A 66 -21.44 0.26 5.40
N VAL A 67 -22.63 0.75 5.07
CA VAL A 67 -23.70 -0.05 4.46
C VAL A 67 -23.85 0.45 3.03
N VAL A 68 -23.60 -0.43 2.07
CA VAL A 68 -23.55 -0.15 0.64
C VAL A 68 -24.40 -1.17 -0.11
N THR A 69 -24.79 -0.87 -1.33
CA THR A 69 -25.45 -1.87 -2.19
C THR A 69 -24.43 -2.91 -2.67
N ASP A 70 -24.87 -4.12 -2.96
CA ASP A 70 -24.03 -5.23 -3.41
C ASP A 70 -23.27 -4.94 -4.72
N ASP A 71 -23.84 -4.13 -5.61
CA ASP A 71 -23.17 -3.65 -6.83
C ASP A 71 -22.14 -2.52 -6.60
N HIS A 72 -22.04 -1.97 -5.39
CA HIS A 72 -21.19 -0.80 -5.15
C HIS A 72 -19.70 -1.17 -5.22
N ALA A 73 -18.95 -0.51 -6.09
CA ALA A 73 -17.53 -0.81 -6.27
C ALA A 73 -16.67 -0.30 -5.10
N ILE A 74 -15.89 -1.21 -4.53
CA ILE A 74 -14.96 -1.01 -3.42
C ILE A 74 -13.54 -1.15 -3.94
N LEU A 75 -12.66 -0.22 -3.57
CA LEU A 75 -11.26 -0.30 -3.99
C LEU A 75 -10.53 -1.37 -3.17
N THR A 76 -9.94 -2.33 -3.86
CA THR A 76 -9.05 -3.35 -3.31
C THR A 76 -7.62 -3.14 -3.84
N PRO A 77 -6.59 -3.78 -3.27
CA PRO A 77 -5.25 -3.77 -3.85
C PRO A 77 -5.17 -4.28 -5.29
N ASN A 78 -6.17 -5.06 -5.73
CA ASN A 78 -6.24 -5.64 -7.07
C ASN A 78 -7.18 -4.86 -8.02
N GLY A 79 -7.70 -3.71 -7.59
CA GLY A 79 -8.65 -2.90 -8.35
C GLY A 79 -10.04 -2.86 -7.73
N TRP A 80 -11.01 -2.39 -8.50
CA TRP A 80 -12.40 -2.25 -8.07
C TRP A 80 -13.11 -3.61 -8.02
N CYS A 81 -13.78 -3.89 -6.91
CA CYS A 81 -14.56 -5.11 -6.68
C CYS A 81 -15.97 -4.74 -6.20
N ALA A 82 -17.02 -5.40 -6.69
CA ALA A 82 -18.37 -5.17 -6.21
C ALA A 82 -18.50 -5.63 -4.74
N ALA A 83 -19.21 -4.86 -3.90
CA ALA A 83 -19.32 -5.15 -2.48
C ALA A 83 -19.92 -6.54 -2.18
N GLY A 84 -20.83 -7.03 -3.03
CA GLY A 84 -21.45 -8.36 -2.90
C GLY A 84 -20.53 -9.52 -3.30
N GLU A 85 -19.43 -9.25 -4.01
CA GLU A 85 -18.44 -10.25 -4.40
C GLU A 85 -17.29 -10.36 -3.38
N LEU A 86 -17.11 -9.33 -2.54
CA LEU A 86 -16.09 -9.32 -1.50
C LEU A 86 -16.36 -10.41 -0.45
N LYS A 87 -15.27 -11.03 0.00
CA LYS A 87 -15.31 -12.02 1.09
C LYS A 87 -14.67 -11.46 2.35
N THR A 88 -15.13 -11.96 3.50
CA THR A 88 -14.48 -11.67 4.78
C THR A 88 -13.01 -12.09 4.73
N ASP A 89 -12.14 -11.27 5.35
CA ASP A 89 -10.68 -11.34 5.33
C ASP A 89 -9.98 -10.92 4.03
N GLU A 90 -10.71 -10.58 2.97
CA GLU A 90 -10.13 -9.90 1.80
C GLU A 90 -9.69 -8.47 2.13
N LEU A 91 -8.75 -7.95 1.35
CA LEU A 91 -8.13 -6.66 1.59
C LEU A 91 -8.86 -5.55 0.84
N VAL A 92 -9.20 -4.49 1.56
CA VAL A 92 -9.75 -3.25 1.00
C VAL A 92 -8.86 -2.06 1.30
N VAL A 93 -8.85 -1.07 0.41
CA VAL A 93 -8.18 0.22 0.63
C VAL A 93 -9.06 1.09 1.53
N THR A 94 -8.43 1.81 2.46
CA THR A 94 -9.09 2.54 3.55
C THR A 94 -8.60 3.99 3.62
N GLY A 95 -9.35 4.83 4.32
CA GLY A 95 -8.97 6.23 4.57
C GLY A 95 -7.90 6.46 5.63
N GLU A 96 -7.30 5.41 6.21
CA GLU A 96 -6.27 5.56 7.23
C GLU A 96 -4.90 5.76 6.57
N PRO A 97 -4.15 6.84 6.91
CA PRO A 97 -2.77 7.00 6.46
C PRO A 97 -1.90 5.83 6.91
N ALA A 98 -1.21 5.21 5.95
CA ALA A 98 -0.30 4.09 6.16
C ALA A 98 1.05 4.34 5.48
N PRO A 99 2.13 3.66 5.90
CA PRO A 99 3.45 3.83 5.31
C PRO A 99 3.42 3.65 3.80
N ASN A 100 4.02 4.59 3.07
CA ASN A 100 4.35 4.37 1.66
C ASN A 100 5.45 3.30 1.52
N LEU A 101 5.82 2.97 0.27
CA LEU A 101 6.83 1.92 0.02
C LEU A 101 8.18 2.18 0.71
N ALA A 102 8.70 3.41 0.67
CA ALA A 102 9.98 3.73 1.28
C ALA A 102 9.92 3.69 2.81
N GLN A 103 8.85 4.25 3.41
CA GLN A 103 8.60 4.16 4.85
C GLN A 103 8.43 2.71 5.30
N ARG A 104 7.80 1.88 4.46
CA ARG A 104 7.62 0.45 4.69
C ARG A 104 8.95 -0.30 4.74
N GLU A 105 9.87 0.00 3.82
CA GLU A 105 11.22 -0.57 3.82
C GLU A 105 12.00 -0.21 5.09
N LEU A 106 11.97 1.07 5.49
CA LEU A 106 12.62 1.51 6.73
C LEU A 106 12.01 0.83 7.96
N LEU A 107 10.68 0.72 8.00
CA LEU A 107 9.98 0.04 9.09
C LEU A 107 10.42 -1.41 9.19
N ASP A 108 10.47 -2.13 8.06
CA ASP A 108 10.87 -3.53 8.02
C ASP A 108 12.34 -3.73 8.42
N GLY A 109 13.26 -2.85 8.01
CA GLY A 109 14.66 -2.89 8.48
C GLY A 109 14.82 -2.57 9.95
N THR A 110 14.05 -1.62 10.45
CA THR A 110 14.00 -1.27 11.88
C THR A 110 13.40 -2.42 12.71
N MET A 111 12.43 -3.16 12.15
CA MET A 111 11.87 -4.38 12.77
C MET A 111 12.85 -5.55 12.79
N LEU A 112 13.80 -5.65 11.87
CA LEU A 112 14.91 -6.60 12.02
C LEU A 112 15.85 -6.23 13.16
N GLY A 113 15.91 -4.95 13.53
CA GLY A 113 16.70 -4.42 14.63
C GLY A 113 15.95 -4.28 15.95
N ASP A 114 16.19 -3.14 16.60
CA ASP A 114 15.76 -2.78 17.96
C ASP A 114 14.25 -2.51 18.10
N ALA A 115 13.50 -2.50 16.99
CA ALA A 115 12.08 -2.14 17.06
C ALA A 115 11.19 -3.28 17.56
N SER A 116 10.07 -2.87 18.14
CA SER A 116 9.03 -3.78 18.58
C SER A 116 7.63 -3.21 18.31
N ILE A 117 6.66 -4.12 18.21
CA ILE A 117 5.24 -3.75 18.15
C ILE A 117 4.53 -4.31 19.39
N SER A 118 4.14 -3.43 20.30
CA SER A 118 3.34 -3.80 21.47
C SER A 118 1.91 -3.33 21.29
N ARG A 119 0.94 -4.24 21.46
CA ARG A 119 -0.49 -4.03 21.13
C ARG A 119 -0.70 -3.53 19.68
N ARG A 120 -0.73 -2.20 19.46
CA ARG A 120 -0.81 -1.54 18.14
C ARG A 120 0.16 -0.35 18.04
N ASN A 121 1.13 -0.26 18.95
CA ASN A 121 2.13 0.80 18.96
C ASN A 121 3.45 0.23 18.46
N PHE A 122 3.98 0.84 17.41
CA PHE A 122 5.35 0.59 16.96
C PHE A 122 6.29 1.53 17.72
N SER A 123 7.37 0.97 18.25
CA SER A 123 8.36 1.71 19.03
C SER A 123 9.76 1.25 18.64
N VAL A 124 10.66 2.21 18.48
CA VAL A 124 12.09 1.98 18.31
C VAL A 124 12.86 3.01 19.11
N GLY A 125 13.90 2.59 19.82
CA GLY A 125 14.77 3.51 20.53
C GLY A 125 16.24 3.20 20.31
N HIS A 126 17.08 4.21 20.52
CA HIS A 126 18.52 4.10 20.35
C HIS A 126 19.21 5.17 21.21
N VAL A 127 20.47 4.94 21.58
CA VAL A 127 21.30 5.88 22.36
C VAL A 127 21.85 7.04 21.51
N ASP A 128 21.62 7.01 20.20
CA ASP A 128 22.18 7.94 19.23
C ASP A 128 21.08 8.88 18.75
N LYS A 129 21.14 10.14 19.19
CA LYS A 129 20.07 11.10 18.97
C LYS A 129 19.86 11.42 17.49
N ASP A 130 20.93 11.53 16.71
CA ASP A 130 20.84 11.93 15.30
C ASP A 130 20.17 10.83 14.47
N TYR A 131 20.49 9.57 14.77
CA TYR A 131 19.85 8.43 14.13
C TYR A 131 18.36 8.28 14.52
N VAL A 132 18.03 8.50 15.79
CA VAL A 132 16.63 8.54 16.25
C VAL A 132 15.88 9.69 15.58
N MET A 133 16.51 10.85 15.41
CA MET A 133 15.92 11.99 14.70
C MET A 133 15.69 11.67 13.22
N ALA A 134 16.60 10.96 12.55
CA ALA A 134 16.41 10.52 11.17
C ALA A 134 15.19 9.59 11.03
N LYS A 135 15.04 8.62 11.94
CA LYS A 135 13.84 7.76 12.02
C LYS A 135 12.57 8.57 12.30
N TYR A 136 12.64 9.56 13.19
CA TYR A 136 11.50 10.44 13.48
C TYR A 136 11.05 11.21 12.23
N LEU A 137 11.99 11.82 11.50
CA LEU A 137 11.68 12.56 10.28
C LEU A 137 11.02 11.65 9.22
N ALA A 138 11.56 10.45 9.04
CA ALA A 138 11.03 9.48 8.08
C ALA A 138 9.58 9.06 8.36
N PHE A 139 9.17 9.04 9.63
CA PHE A 139 7.81 8.68 10.03
C PHE A 139 6.96 9.85 10.51
N LYS A 140 7.44 11.09 10.42
CA LYS A 140 6.75 12.27 10.93
C LYS A 140 5.36 12.43 10.32
N SER A 141 5.23 12.17 9.02
CA SER A 141 3.96 12.26 8.28
C SER A 141 2.93 11.19 8.71
N LEU A 142 3.36 10.11 9.36
CA LEU A 142 2.50 9.10 10.00
C LEU A 142 2.12 9.46 11.45
N GLY A 143 2.48 10.66 11.91
CA GLY A 143 2.19 11.14 13.27
C GLY A 143 3.17 10.64 14.32
N ALA A 144 4.40 10.27 13.92
CA ALA A 144 5.45 9.84 14.85
C ALA A 144 5.70 10.87 15.97
N LYS A 145 6.05 10.38 17.15
CA LYS A 145 6.47 11.17 18.30
C LYS A 145 7.86 10.75 18.75
N ILE A 146 8.68 11.74 19.11
CA ILE A 146 9.99 11.50 19.70
C ILE A 146 9.92 11.70 21.21
N HIS A 147 10.58 10.83 21.95
CA HIS A 147 10.64 10.85 23.40
C HIS A 147 12.08 10.72 23.91
N GLY A 148 12.32 11.24 25.10
CA GLY A 148 13.62 11.25 25.77
C GLY A 148 14.16 12.67 25.97
N PRO A 149 15.40 12.80 26.49
CA PRO A 149 16.28 11.70 26.85
C PRO A 149 15.78 11.00 28.12
N TYR A 150 15.68 9.67 28.08
CA TYR A 150 15.46 8.86 29.27
C TYR A 150 16.81 8.58 29.94
N LYS A 151 16.89 8.81 31.25
CA LYS A 151 17.99 8.34 32.10
C LYS A 151 17.49 7.12 32.88
N ASN A 152 18.18 5.99 32.79
CA ASN A 152 17.79 4.80 33.55
C ASN A 152 17.99 5.08 35.05
N LYS A 153 16.96 4.86 35.88
CA LYS A 153 17.08 5.07 37.34
C LYS A 153 18.02 4.06 38.03
N HIS A 154 18.34 2.96 37.34
CA HIS A 154 19.19 1.87 37.83
C HIS A 154 20.55 1.76 37.12
N SER A 155 20.89 2.72 36.26
CA SER A 155 22.16 2.65 35.53
C SER A 155 23.28 3.34 36.31
N THR A 156 24.44 2.69 36.32
CA THR A 156 25.71 3.20 36.86
C THR A 156 26.03 4.62 36.39
N VAL A 157 26.81 5.34 37.19
CA VAL A 157 27.37 6.66 36.82
C VAL A 157 27.96 6.59 35.42
N GLY A 158 27.45 7.39 34.48
CA GLY A 158 27.90 7.43 33.07
C GLY A 158 26.94 6.82 32.03
N ALA A 159 25.73 6.42 32.42
CA ALA A 159 24.73 5.90 31.48
C ALA A 159 24.37 6.90 30.37
N ARG A 160 24.46 6.45 29.11
CA ARG A 160 24.14 7.30 27.95
C ARG A 160 22.64 7.58 27.88
N PRO A 161 22.23 8.80 27.49
CA PRO A 161 20.82 9.12 27.30
C PRO A 161 20.21 8.24 26.22
N PHE A 162 18.98 7.75 26.46
CA PHE A 162 18.23 6.94 25.51
C PHE A 162 17.07 7.74 24.91
N TRP A 163 16.87 7.62 23.59
CA TRP A 163 15.80 8.29 22.86
C TRP A 163 14.92 7.26 22.16
N ARG A 164 13.64 7.58 21.96
CA ARG A 164 12.66 6.66 21.35
C ARG A 164 11.76 7.39 20.35
N VAL A 165 11.43 6.73 19.25
CA VAL A 165 10.35 7.12 18.34
C VAL A 165 9.19 6.15 18.50
N ASP A 166 8.00 6.68 18.69
CA ASP A 166 6.75 5.93 18.75
C ASP A 166 5.81 6.35 17.63
N LEU A 167 5.16 5.38 16.99
CA LEU A 167 4.03 5.63 16.10
C LEU A 167 2.71 5.48 16.87
N PRO A 168 1.73 6.35 16.60
CA PRO A 168 0.41 6.24 17.21
C PRO A 168 -0.26 4.95 16.76
N SER A 169 -1.14 4.42 17.62
CA SER A 169 -1.93 3.24 17.27
C SER A 169 -2.71 3.44 15.98
N ALA A 170 -2.44 2.60 15.00
CA ALA A 170 -3.11 2.56 13.71
C ALA A 170 -3.56 1.12 13.35
N MET A 171 -4.57 0.98 12.50
CA MET A 171 -5.06 -0.33 12.06
C MET A 171 -3.99 -1.07 11.26
N TRP A 172 -3.24 -0.38 10.40
CA TRP A 172 -2.14 -0.99 9.66
C TRP A 172 -1.03 -1.55 10.56
N ILE A 173 -0.81 -1.00 11.76
CA ILE A 173 0.14 -1.56 12.73
C ILE A 173 -0.36 -2.92 13.27
N ALA A 174 -1.67 -3.13 13.39
CA ALA A 174 -2.21 -4.44 13.78
C ALA A 174 -1.92 -5.51 12.72
N VAL A 175 -2.01 -5.15 11.44
CA VAL A 175 -1.60 -6.02 10.32
C VAL A 175 -0.11 -6.33 10.43
N GLN A 176 0.72 -5.33 10.74
CA GLN A 176 2.16 -5.55 10.94
C GLN A 176 2.49 -6.41 12.15
N LYS A 177 1.75 -6.25 13.24
CA LYS A 177 1.90 -7.11 14.40
C LYS A 177 1.63 -8.57 14.04
N LYS A 178 0.56 -8.86 13.30
CA LYS A 178 0.26 -10.24 12.87
C LYS A 178 1.35 -10.79 11.94
N ARG A 179 1.88 -9.96 11.04
CA ARG A 179 2.96 -10.33 10.11
C ARG A 179 4.28 -10.64 10.82
N TRP A 180 4.70 -9.80 11.77
CA TRP A 180 5.97 -9.92 12.47
C TRP A 180 5.91 -10.79 13.73
N TYR A 181 4.73 -10.98 14.32
CA TYR A 181 4.53 -11.77 15.53
C TYR A 181 3.46 -12.86 15.32
N PRO A 182 3.64 -13.79 14.37
CA PRO A 182 2.77 -14.95 14.28
C PRO A 182 2.83 -15.70 15.63
N GLU A 183 1.67 -16.04 16.18
CA GLU A 183 1.54 -16.69 17.50
C GLU A 183 2.19 -15.91 18.65
N GLY A 184 2.36 -14.59 18.49
CA GLY A 184 2.91 -13.71 19.52
C GLY A 184 4.45 -13.74 19.64
N LYS A 185 5.17 -14.50 18.81
CA LYS A 185 6.63 -14.55 18.79
C LYS A 185 7.19 -13.79 17.59
N LYS A 186 8.25 -12.98 17.78
CA LYS A 186 8.87 -12.22 16.68
C LYS A 186 9.48 -13.19 15.67
N ARG A 187 9.07 -13.11 14.40
CA ARG A 187 9.50 -13.96 13.28
C ARG A 187 9.79 -13.10 12.06
N VAL A 188 10.73 -13.54 11.23
CA VAL A 188 11.05 -12.84 9.97
C VAL A 188 9.96 -13.15 8.92
N PRO A 189 9.23 -12.14 8.41
CA PRO A 189 8.21 -12.36 7.40
C PRO A 189 8.81 -12.87 6.09
N ARG A 190 8.19 -13.86 5.45
CA ARG A 190 8.71 -14.48 4.23
C ARG A 190 8.51 -13.63 2.97
N ASP A 191 7.67 -12.62 3.04
CA ASP A 191 7.44 -11.61 2.01
C ASP A 191 8.43 -10.43 2.09
N LEU A 192 9.39 -10.45 3.03
CA LEU A 192 10.37 -9.38 3.21
C LEU A 192 11.26 -9.22 1.95
N LYS A 193 11.40 -7.96 1.49
CA LYS A 193 12.27 -7.59 0.37
C LYS A 193 13.51 -6.87 0.90
N ILE A 194 14.69 -7.40 0.60
CA ILE A 194 15.95 -6.74 0.97
C ILE A 194 16.18 -5.55 0.06
N THR A 195 16.35 -4.37 0.65
CA THR A 195 16.67 -3.12 -0.04
C THR A 195 17.84 -2.42 0.67
N PRO A 196 18.53 -1.46 0.01
CA PRO A 196 19.61 -0.71 0.66
C PRO A 196 19.16 0.00 1.95
N MET A 197 17.96 0.60 1.95
CA MET A 197 17.39 1.27 3.13
C MET A 197 17.14 0.28 4.27
N LEU A 198 16.53 -0.87 3.98
CA LEU A 198 16.29 -1.91 4.97
C LEU A 198 17.60 -2.39 5.60
N LEU A 199 18.63 -2.65 4.77
CA LEU A 199 19.95 -3.09 5.24
C LEU A 199 20.65 -2.03 6.07
N ALA A 200 20.54 -0.76 5.69
CA ALA A 200 21.11 0.34 6.45
C ALA A 200 20.48 0.43 7.85
N ALA A 201 19.15 0.42 7.93
CA ALA A 201 18.44 0.44 9.21
C ALA A 201 18.81 -0.75 10.09
N TRP A 202 18.82 -1.96 9.51
CA TRP A 202 19.16 -3.17 10.26
C TRP A 202 20.62 -3.16 10.75
N TYR A 203 21.58 -2.73 9.92
CA TYR A 203 22.99 -2.66 10.32
C TYR A 203 23.26 -1.55 11.35
N PHE A 204 22.60 -0.40 11.24
CA PHE A 204 22.77 0.67 12.23
C PHE A 204 22.15 0.32 13.58
N ASP A 205 21.12 -0.52 13.61
CA ASP A 205 20.57 -1.10 14.84
C ASP A 205 21.52 -2.19 15.38
N ASP A 206 21.63 -3.33 14.69
CA ASP A 206 22.22 -4.57 15.23
C ASP A 206 23.57 -4.98 14.58
N GLY A 207 24.10 -4.15 13.70
CA GLY A 207 25.38 -4.37 13.04
C GLY A 207 26.59 -4.02 13.91
N THR A 208 27.60 -4.88 13.88
CA THR A 208 28.93 -4.66 14.47
C THR A 208 30.04 -4.90 13.45
N GLY A 209 31.24 -4.37 13.75
CA GLY A 209 32.37 -4.32 12.82
C GLY A 209 32.44 -3.02 12.02
N GLY A 210 32.91 -3.10 10.78
CA GLY A 210 33.03 -1.93 9.89
C GLY A 210 34.07 -2.11 8.79
N TYR A 211 34.34 -1.03 8.04
CA TYR A 211 35.33 -1.02 6.97
C TYR A 211 36.72 -1.43 7.47
N GLY A 212 37.38 -2.32 6.73
CA GLY A 212 38.67 -2.90 7.12
C GLY A 212 38.61 -4.08 8.10
N LYS A 213 37.43 -4.41 8.65
CA LYS A 213 37.21 -5.57 9.52
C LYS A 213 36.15 -6.51 8.92
N THR A 214 35.93 -7.65 9.54
CA THR A 214 34.71 -8.45 9.33
C THR A 214 33.55 -7.78 10.06
N SER A 215 32.32 -8.04 9.60
CA SER A 215 31.11 -7.52 10.22
C SER A 215 30.18 -8.65 10.63
N SER A 216 29.22 -8.35 11.48
CA SER A 216 28.11 -9.26 11.76
C SER A 216 26.82 -8.52 12.06
N PHE A 217 25.71 -9.21 11.88
CA PHE A 217 24.40 -8.83 12.40
C PHE A 217 24.10 -9.67 13.63
N ALA A 218 23.84 -9.02 14.77
CA ALA A 218 23.27 -9.70 15.92
C ALA A 218 21.82 -10.09 15.59
N THR A 219 21.51 -11.40 15.64
CA THR A 219 20.17 -11.91 15.31
C THR A 219 19.62 -12.83 16.39
N HIS A 220 20.09 -12.64 17.63
CA HIS A 220 19.78 -13.48 18.77
C HIS A 220 18.26 -13.56 19.08
N GLY A 221 17.49 -12.54 18.66
CA GLY A 221 16.04 -12.48 18.82
C GLY A 221 15.23 -13.28 17.79
N PHE A 222 15.88 -13.94 16.83
CA PHE A 222 15.20 -14.71 15.77
C PHE A 222 15.53 -16.20 15.83
N LEU A 223 14.63 -17.02 15.29
CA LEU A 223 14.86 -18.45 15.13
C LEU A 223 15.95 -18.72 14.09
N ARG A 224 16.66 -19.83 14.25
CA ARG A 224 17.73 -20.25 13.32
C ARG A 224 17.27 -20.27 11.85
N GLU A 225 16.11 -20.84 11.57
CA GLU A 225 15.53 -20.91 10.21
C GLU A 225 15.26 -19.52 9.61
N ASP A 226 14.91 -18.53 10.44
CA ASP A 226 14.73 -17.15 10.00
C ASP A 226 16.06 -16.50 9.64
N VAL A 227 17.09 -16.79 10.44
CA VAL A 227 18.46 -16.28 10.23
C VAL A 227 19.12 -16.92 9.01
N GLU A 228 18.92 -18.22 8.80
CA GLU A 228 19.36 -18.93 7.58
C GLU A 228 18.70 -18.38 6.33
N TRP A 229 17.39 -18.10 6.40
CA TRP A 229 16.66 -17.46 5.31
C TRP A 229 17.16 -16.04 5.02
N LEU A 230 17.39 -15.22 6.06
CA LEU A 230 17.97 -13.88 5.92
C LEU A 230 19.36 -13.94 5.30
N SER A 231 20.19 -14.90 5.73
CA SER A 231 21.53 -15.13 5.18
C SER A 231 21.45 -15.47 3.69
N ALA A 232 20.52 -16.32 3.27
CA ALA A 232 20.29 -16.62 1.85
C ALA A 232 19.82 -15.39 1.05
N LYS A 233 18.93 -14.56 1.63
CA LYS A 233 18.49 -13.30 1.01
C LYS A 233 19.63 -12.29 0.85
N LEU A 234 20.53 -12.17 1.84
CA LEU A 234 21.72 -11.33 1.73
C LEU A 234 22.63 -11.78 0.58
N LYS A 235 22.87 -13.10 0.44
CA LYS A 235 23.64 -13.66 -0.69
C LYS A 235 22.99 -13.30 -2.02
N GLY A 236 21.69 -13.53 -2.16
CA GLY A 236 20.94 -13.22 -3.37
C GLY A 236 20.90 -11.73 -3.72
N PHE A 237 20.94 -10.85 -2.71
CA PHE A 237 21.01 -9.40 -2.90
C PHE A 237 22.42 -8.90 -3.32
N GLY A 238 23.44 -9.75 -3.24
CA GLY A 238 24.81 -9.40 -3.62
C GLY A 238 25.77 -9.16 -2.46
N VAL A 239 25.43 -9.59 -1.24
CA VAL A 239 26.32 -9.68 -0.08
C VAL A 239 26.79 -11.14 0.07
N PRO A 240 27.87 -11.56 -0.60
CA PRO A 240 28.28 -12.97 -0.67
C PRO A 240 28.87 -13.43 0.66
N ASN A 241 29.14 -14.74 0.81
CA ASN A 241 29.94 -15.28 1.92
C ASN A 241 29.42 -14.92 3.33
N THR A 242 28.10 -14.86 3.49
CA THR A 242 27.46 -14.83 4.82
C THR A 242 27.43 -16.23 5.43
N VAL A 243 27.77 -16.30 6.72
CA VAL A 243 27.77 -17.54 7.51
C VAL A 243 26.87 -17.36 8.72
N VAL A 244 25.96 -18.30 8.96
CA VAL A 244 25.18 -18.32 10.19
C VAL A 244 26.02 -18.97 11.28
N GLY A 245 26.29 -18.22 12.34
CA GLY A 245 27.01 -18.69 13.53
C GLY A 245 26.07 -18.88 14.71
N MET A 246 26.49 -19.73 15.65
CA MET A 246 25.84 -19.94 16.94
C MET A 246 26.74 -19.42 18.06
N GLU A 247 26.16 -18.66 18.97
CA GLU A 247 26.76 -18.23 20.23
C GLU A 247 25.82 -18.57 21.38
N GLU A 248 26.30 -18.49 22.64
CA GLU A 248 25.48 -18.80 23.83
C GLU A 248 24.15 -18.04 23.87
N ARG A 249 24.12 -16.82 23.33
CA ARG A 249 22.94 -15.94 23.33
C ARG A 249 22.02 -16.14 22.13
N GLY A 250 22.40 -16.95 21.15
CA GLY A 250 21.58 -17.26 19.95
C GLY A 250 22.36 -17.13 18.63
N CYS A 251 21.61 -17.07 17.53
CA CYS A 251 22.18 -17.00 16.18
C CYS A 251 22.73 -15.60 15.84
N LEU A 252 23.76 -15.56 15.00
CA LEU A 252 24.19 -14.34 14.31
C LEU A 252 24.56 -14.61 12.84
N ILE A 253 24.61 -13.55 12.04
CA ILE A 253 25.13 -13.62 10.66
C ILE A 253 26.50 -12.97 10.62
N ARG A 254 27.53 -13.74 10.28
CA ARG A 254 28.91 -13.26 10.09
C ARG A 254 29.18 -12.97 8.62
N LEU A 255 29.90 -11.87 8.37
CA LEU A 255 30.28 -11.37 7.05
C LEU A 255 31.81 -11.41 6.92
N GLY A 256 32.31 -12.12 5.91
CA GLY A 256 33.73 -12.04 5.54
C GLY A 256 34.09 -10.67 4.93
N HIS A 257 35.39 -10.37 4.79
CA HIS A 257 35.85 -9.05 4.32
C HIS A 257 35.21 -8.57 3.01
N ALA A 258 35.04 -9.45 2.02
CA ALA A 258 34.42 -9.08 0.75
C ALA A 258 32.93 -8.72 0.92
N ALA A 259 32.22 -9.46 1.76
CA ALA A 259 30.83 -9.22 2.11
C ALA A 259 30.67 -7.90 2.85
N THR A 260 31.52 -7.67 3.85
CA THR A 260 31.56 -6.42 4.62
C THR A 260 31.79 -5.23 3.69
N ARG A 261 32.80 -5.27 2.81
CA ARG A 261 33.06 -4.16 1.87
C ARG A 261 31.84 -3.85 1.01
N LYS A 262 31.19 -4.86 0.44
CA LYS A 262 29.96 -4.67 -0.35
C LYS A 262 28.83 -4.06 0.47
N LEU A 263 28.59 -4.58 1.68
CA LEU A 263 27.58 -4.03 2.58
C LEU A 263 27.85 -2.55 2.89
N MET A 264 29.09 -2.18 3.23
CA MET A 264 29.45 -0.79 3.54
C MET A 264 29.16 0.15 2.36
N LEU A 265 29.46 -0.28 1.13
CA LEU A 265 29.17 0.50 -0.07
C LEU A 265 27.67 0.66 -0.32
N ILE A 266 26.87 -0.37 -0.03
CA ILE A 266 25.41 -0.34 -0.20
C ILE A 266 24.76 0.64 0.79
N ILE A 267 25.22 0.67 2.04
CA ILE A 267 24.55 1.41 3.12
C ILE A 267 25.19 2.77 3.42
N SER A 268 26.32 3.12 2.79
CA SER A 268 27.10 4.31 3.17
C SER A 268 26.31 5.60 3.09
N ASP A 269 25.48 5.72 2.06
CA ASP A 269 24.74 6.95 1.79
C ASP A 269 23.63 7.19 2.81
N TYR A 270 23.16 6.13 3.47
CA TYR A 270 22.08 6.18 4.45
C TYR A 270 22.58 6.53 5.87
N ALA A 271 23.89 6.54 6.12
CA ALA A 271 24.46 6.70 7.46
C ALA A 271 24.38 8.17 7.96
N PRO A 272 23.62 8.45 9.05
CA PRO A 272 23.75 9.72 9.76
C PRO A 272 25.19 9.96 10.22
N ALA A 273 25.56 11.23 10.41
CA ALA A 273 26.92 11.63 10.78
C ALA A 273 27.46 10.83 11.98
N SER A 274 26.63 10.62 13.00
CA SER A 274 26.95 9.85 14.21
C SER A 274 27.14 8.34 13.97
N MET A 275 26.49 7.76 12.96
CA MET A 275 26.58 6.34 12.60
C MET A 275 27.75 6.02 11.67
N ARG A 276 28.39 7.02 11.07
CA ARG A 276 29.52 6.79 10.16
C ARG A 276 30.68 6.05 10.80
N ARG A 277 30.85 6.16 12.12
CA ARG A 277 31.83 5.38 12.89
C ARG A 277 31.67 3.86 12.72
N LYS A 278 30.45 3.37 12.45
CA LYS A 278 30.17 1.94 12.21
C LYS A 278 30.59 1.46 10.81
N ILE A 279 30.79 2.38 9.87
CA ILE A 279 31.03 2.06 8.45
C ILE A 279 32.32 2.64 7.89
N GLY A 280 33.01 3.54 8.61
CA GLY A 280 34.28 4.13 8.18
C GLY A 280 34.17 5.10 6.99
N ALA A 281 32.98 5.58 6.65
CA ALA A 281 32.74 6.45 5.50
C ALA A 281 33.06 7.93 5.80
N ARG A 282 33.73 8.61 4.86
CA ARG A 282 33.99 10.07 4.87
C ARG A 282 33.04 10.87 3.96
N ILE A 283 31.87 10.31 3.63
CA ILE A 283 30.88 10.93 2.74
C ILE A 283 29.94 11.82 3.55
N SER A 284 29.46 12.94 3.00
CA SER A 284 28.43 13.79 3.60
C SER A 284 27.09 13.06 3.75
N PHE A 285 26.31 13.40 4.78
CA PHE A 285 25.08 12.68 5.13
C PHE A 285 23.98 13.20 4.22
N ARG A 286 23.37 12.29 3.46
CA ARG A 286 22.23 12.60 2.60
C ARG A 286 20.95 12.52 3.41
N ARG A 287 20.61 13.62 4.07
CA ARG A 287 19.38 13.74 4.89
C ARG A 287 18.13 13.48 4.07
N GLU A 288 18.13 13.86 2.80
CA GLU A 288 17.06 13.66 1.83
C GLU A 288 16.67 12.18 1.67
N LEU A 289 17.58 11.23 1.91
CA LEU A 289 17.26 9.79 1.88
C LEU A 289 16.35 9.35 3.03
N TRP A 290 16.19 10.18 4.06
CA TRP A 290 15.30 9.95 5.20
C TRP A 290 14.01 10.76 5.11
N GLU A 291 13.86 11.59 4.09
CA GLU A 291 12.64 12.37 3.81
C GLU A 291 11.73 11.55 2.89
N LEU A 292 11.09 10.52 3.47
CA LEU A 292 10.45 9.44 2.71
C LEU A 292 9.09 9.81 2.09
N GLY A 293 8.72 11.08 2.05
CA GLY A 293 7.47 11.56 1.46
C GLY A 293 6.21 11.32 2.29
N GLU A 294 5.06 11.43 1.63
CA GLU A 294 3.75 11.38 2.27
C GLU A 294 3.20 9.93 2.37
N PRO A 295 2.35 9.65 3.37
CA PRO A 295 1.68 8.36 3.53
C PRO A 295 0.75 8.03 2.37
N MET A 296 0.46 6.74 2.23
CA MET A 296 -0.55 6.23 1.28
C MET A 296 -1.82 5.81 2.01
N ALA A 297 -2.88 5.54 1.25
CA ALA A 297 -4.08 4.91 1.78
C ALA A 297 -3.76 3.51 2.33
N GLY A 298 -4.20 3.23 3.55
CA GLY A 298 -3.96 1.96 4.23
C GLY A 298 -4.81 0.83 3.67
N VAL A 299 -4.33 -0.40 3.81
CA VAL A 299 -5.05 -1.61 3.39
C VAL A 299 -5.38 -2.46 4.60
N GLN A 300 -6.63 -2.94 4.71
CA GLN A 300 -7.12 -3.70 5.85
C GLN A 300 -8.02 -4.87 5.44
N PRO A 301 -8.01 -5.98 6.21
CA PRO A 301 -8.98 -7.05 6.02
C PRO A 301 -10.39 -6.59 6.41
N VAL A 302 -11.34 -6.81 5.50
CA VAL A 302 -12.74 -6.46 5.65
C VAL A 302 -13.54 -7.63 6.26
N ILE A 303 -14.61 -7.31 6.96
CA ILE A 303 -15.68 -8.23 7.36
C ILE A 303 -16.91 -7.84 6.56
N VAL A 304 -17.48 -8.82 5.86
CA VAL A 304 -18.60 -8.65 4.95
C VAL A 304 -19.78 -9.42 5.50
N GLU A 305 -20.90 -8.72 5.69
CA GLU A 305 -22.16 -9.27 6.18
C GLU A 305 -23.31 -8.76 5.29
N GLU A 306 -24.33 -9.59 5.07
CA GLU A 306 -25.59 -9.10 4.50
C GLU A 306 -26.31 -8.26 5.55
N SER A 307 -26.79 -7.08 5.15
CA SER A 307 -27.45 -6.17 6.08
C SER A 307 -28.97 -6.37 6.06
N GLU A 308 -29.55 -6.49 7.25
CA GLU A 308 -31.00 -6.51 7.46
C GLU A 308 -31.64 -5.11 7.46
N ASP A 309 -30.83 -4.07 7.21
CA ASP A 309 -31.28 -2.69 7.24
C ASP A 309 -32.37 -2.44 6.18
N LYS A 310 -33.54 -1.98 6.61
CA LYS A 310 -34.68 -1.63 5.73
C LYS A 310 -34.53 -0.24 5.12
N LEU A 311 -33.36 0.05 4.54
CA LEU A 311 -33.11 1.32 3.87
C LEU A 311 -33.73 1.29 2.46
N GLU A 312 -34.68 2.18 2.21
CA GLU A 312 -35.35 2.28 0.91
C GLU A 312 -34.46 2.87 -0.19
N ASN A 313 -33.52 3.73 0.20
CA ASN A 313 -32.76 4.58 -0.71
C ASN A 313 -31.26 4.45 -0.48
N ALA A 314 -30.51 4.28 -1.56
CA ALA A 314 -29.06 4.45 -1.61
C ALA A 314 -28.70 5.89 -1.97
N PHE A 315 -27.66 6.39 -1.32
CA PHE A 315 -27.14 7.75 -1.51
C PHE A 315 -25.70 7.67 -1.99
N CYS A 316 -25.32 8.52 -2.93
CA CYS A 316 -23.95 8.61 -3.43
C CYS A 316 -23.60 10.06 -3.80
N ILE A 317 -22.31 10.29 -4.04
CA ILE A 317 -21.75 11.57 -4.46
C ILE A 317 -20.77 11.36 -5.61
N ASP A 318 -20.58 12.40 -6.42
CA ASP A 318 -19.43 12.47 -7.32
C ASP A 318 -18.32 13.29 -6.70
N VAL A 319 -17.10 12.78 -6.80
CA VAL A 319 -15.88 13.50 -6.42
C VAL A 319 -15.08 13.90 -7.65
N LYS A 320 -14.72 15.19 -7.71
CA LYS A 320 -13.94 15.74 -8.81
C LYS A 320 -12.53 15.12 -8.86
N ASP A 321 -12.03 14.91 -10.08
CA ASP A 321 -10.69 14.41 -10.43
C ASP A 321 -10.40 12.93 -10.09
N THR A 322 -10.90 12.42 -8.97
CA THR A 322 -10.53 11.07 -8.46
C THR A 322 -11.63 10.02 -8.62
N GLN A 323 -12.89 10.44 -8.75
CA GLN A 323 -14.05 9.55 -8.91
C GLN A 323 -14.24 8.51 -7.79
N ASN A 324 -13.76 8.82 -6.58
CA ASN A 324 -13.97 7.98 -5.41
C ASN A 324 -14.01 8.82 -4.13
N PHE A 325 -14.55 8.24 -3.06
CA PHE A 325 -14.56 8.85 -1.74
C PHE A 325 -14.34 7.81 -0.65
N VAL A 326 -13.82 8.27 0.47
CA VAL A 326 -13.53 7.44 1.63
C VAL A 326 -14.76 7.33 2.54
N SER A 327 -15.10 6.10 2.91
CA SER A 327 -15.98 5.77 4.02
C SER A 327 -15.17 5.33 5.26
N PRO A 328 -15.80 5.13 6.43
CA PRO A 328 -15.09 4.63 7.62
C PRO A 328 -14.43 3.26 7.45
N THR A 329 -14.80 2.50 6.42
CA THR A 329 -14.38 1.10 6.24
C THR A 329 -13.64 0.85 4.94
N ALA A 330 -13.96 1.57 3.87
CA ALA A 330 -13.31 1.39 2.58
C ALA A 330 -13.39 2.65 1.70
N VAL A 331 -12.58 2.67 0.65
CA VAL A 331 -12.71 3.61 -0.47
C VAL A 331 -13.78 3.11 -1.42
N LEU A 332 -14.76 3.95 -1.69
CA LEU A 332 -15.94 3.69 -2.49
C LEU A 332 -15.83 4.43 -3.83
N HIS A 333 -16.16 3.78 -4.93
CA HIS A 333 -16.26 4.45 -6.23
C HIS A 333 -17.48 5.39 -6.25
N ASN A 334 -17.46 6.40 -7.10
CA ASN A 334 -18.69 7.14 -7.40
C ASN A 334 -19.73 6.16 -8.00
N CYS A 335 -21.01 6.31 -7.66
CA CYS A 335 -22.03 5.44 -8.22
C CYS A 335 -22.28 5.80 -9.69
N THR A 336 -21.89 4.92 -10.62
CA THR A 336 -22.01 5.11 -12.08
C THR A 336 -23.40 4.79 -12.63
N GLN A 337 -24.42 4.65 -11.77
CA GLN A 337 -25.78 4.30 -12.20
C GLN A 337 -26.41 5.29 -13.20
N PHE A 338 -25.83 6.48 -13.35
CA PHE A 338 -26.28 7.49 -14.31
C PHE A 338 -25.57 7.43 -15.67
N ASN A 339 -24.61 6.52 -15.87
CA ASN A 339 -23.84 6.42 -17.10
C ASN A 339 -23.76 4.97 -17.62
N GLN A 340 -24.85 4.21 -17.44
CA GLN A 340 -24.96 2.83 -17.95
C GLN A 340 -25.29 2.76 -19.46
N ASP A 341 -25.70 3.90 -20.05
CA ASP A 341 -26.13 3.96 -21.46
C ASP A 341 -24.99 4.40 -22.41
N THR A 342 -23.80 4.65 -21.89
CA THR A 342 -22.67 5.18 -22.69
C THR A 342 -21.51 4.19 -22.71
N ALA A 343 -21.24 3.62 -23.88
CA ALA A 343 -20.03 2.84 -24.15
C ALA A 343 -18.93 3.77 -24.71
N LEU A 344 -17.73 3.74 -24.11
CA LEU A 344 -16.57 4.48 -24.61
C LEU A 344 -15.66 3.54 -25.41
N ILE A 345 -15.59 3.73 -26.73
CA ILE A 345 -14.77 2.91 -27.63
C ILE A 345 -13.51 3.70 -28.01
N PHE A 346 -12.34 3.23 -27.59
CA PHE A 346 -11.06 3.77 -28.03
C PHE A 346 -10.64 3.08 -29.33
N ILE A 347 -10.71 3.80 -30.46
CA ILE A 347 -10.11 3.34 -31.72
C ILE A 347 -8.71 3.91 -31.87
N ASN A 348 -7.71 3.04 -31.99
CA ASN A 348 -6.34 3.46 -32.29
C ASN A 348 -6.16 3.55 -33.81
N GLN A 349 -6.33 4.74 -34.40
CA GLN A 349 -5.98 5.00 -35.79
C GLN A 349 -4.74 5.91 -35.89
N LEU A 350 -3.55 5.35 -35.63
CA LEU A 350 -2.30 5.97 -36.08
C LEU A 350 -1.96 5.45 -37.47
N ARG A 351 -2.26 6.24 -38.51
CA ARG A 351 -1.81 5.99 -39.88
C ARG A 351 -0.34 6.42 -40.00
N ASN A 352 0.56 5.46 -40.06
CA ASN A 352 1.98 5.73 -40.37
C ASN A 352 2.30 5.60 -41.86
N ASP A 353 1.43 4.95 -42.64
CA ASP A 353 1.62 4.73 -44.08
C ASP A 353 0.58 5.54 -44.86
N MET A 354 0.99 6.63 -45.50
CA MET A 354 0.17 7.31 -46.50
C MET A 354 0.20 6.51 -47.80
N GLY A 355 -0.96 6.05 -48.28
CA GLY A 355 -1.10 5.44 -49.62
C GLY A 355 -1.45 3.94 -49.67
N VAL A 356 -1.68 3.26 -48.55
CA VAL A 356 -2.13 1.86 -48.55
C VAL A 356 -3.66 1.80 -48.58
N THR A 357 -4.22 1.22 -49.64
CA THR A 357 -5.66 0.96 -49.79
C THR A 357 -6.14 -0.11 -48.82
N PHE A 358 -7.36 0.07 -48.31
CA PHE A 358 -8.00 -0.84 -47.35
C PHE A 358 -8.11 -2.25 -47.94
N GLY A 359 -7.55 -3.26 -47.28
CA GLY A 359 -7.65 -4.67 -47.69
C GLY A 359 -6.41 -5.31 -48.31
N ASN A 360 -5.22 -4.70 -48.24
CA ASN A 360 -3.98 -5.37 -48.68
C ASN A 360 -3.66 -6.59 -47.77
N PRO A 361 -3.66 -7.83 -48.31
CA PRO A 361 -3.42 -9.05 -47.52
C PRO A 361 -2.01 -9.16 -46.95
N GLU A 362 -1.04 -8.39 -47.45
CA GLU A 362 0.35 -8.42 -47.00
C GLU A 362 0.65 -7.49 -45.80
N ARG A 363 -0.26 -6.58 -45.44
CA ARG A 363 -0.08 -5.68 -44.29
C ARG A 363 -1.33 -5.63 -43.42
N LEU A 364 -1.18 -6.05 -42.16
CA LEU A 364 -2.17 -5.83 -41.11
C LEU A 364 -2.22 -4.32 -40.77
N PRO A 365 -3.35 -3.62 -40.97
CA PRO A 365 -3.48 -2.24 -40.55
C PRO A 365 -3.74 -2.20 -39.04
N GLY A 366 -2.75 -1.74 -38.27
CA GLY A 366 -2.88 -1.45 -36.84
C GLY A 366 -2.06 -2.37 -35.95
N GLY A 367 -1.26 -1.79 -35.05
CA GLY A 367 -0.55 -2.56 -34.03
C GLY A 367 0.80 -2.03 -33.55
N LYS A 368 1.19 -0.78 -33.85
CA LYS A 368 2.43 -0.19 -33.28
C LYS A 368 2.18 0.89 -32.22
N GLY A 369 1.01 0.91 -31.61
CA GLY A 369 0.64 1.90 -30.60
C GLY A 369 0.08 1.29 -29.32
N LEU A 370 0.94 1.30 -28.28
CA LEU A 370 0.71 1.22 -26.83
C LEU A 370 0.60 -0.14 -26.10
N LYS A 371 1.27 -0.17 -24.93
CA LYS A 371 1.32 -1.23 -23.90
C LYS A 371 0.13 -1.17 -22.92
N PHE A 372 -1.10 -1.14 -23.39
CA PHE A 372 -2.26 -1.17 -22.47
C PHE A 372 -3.17 -2.37 -22.71
N HIS A 373 -3.68 -2.90 -21.60
CA HIS A 373 -4.60 -4.03 -21.54
C HIS A 373 -5.94 -3.64 -22.18
N VAL A 374 -6.39 -4.40 -23.18
CA VAL A 374 -7.72 -4.25 -23.77
C VAL A 374 -8.66 -5.30 -23.17
N SER A 375 -9.86 -4.91 -22.75
CA SER A 375 -10.83 -5.85 -22.16
C SER A 375 -11.49 -6.75 -23.22
N LEU A 376 -11.68 -6.23 -24.44
CA LEU A 376 -12.32 -6.93 -25.56
C LEU A 376 -11.65 -6.51 -26.88
N MET A 377 -11.31 -7.48 -27.72
CA MET A 377 -10.79 -7.25 -29.06
C MET A 377 -11.88 -7.59 -30.08
N VAL A 378 -12.36 -6.58 -30.82
CA VAL A 378 -13.39 -6.76 -31.85
C VAL A 378 -12.74 -6.72 -33.23
N ARG A 379 -12.91 -7.78 -34.01
CA ARG A 379 -12.42 -7.88 -35.38
C ARG A 379 -13.50 -7.43 -36.35
N THR A 380 -13.40 -6.22 -36.88
CA THR A 380 -14.35 -5.71 -37.87
C THR A 380 -13.93 -6.10 -39.29
N ARG A 381 -14.87 -6.56 -40.11
CA ARG A 381 -14.72 -6.73 -41.56
C ARG A 381 -15.72 -5.79 -42.23
N ARG A 382 -15.42 -5.33 -43.44
CA ARG A 382 -16.36 -4.51 -44.20
C ARG A 382 -17.55 -5.39 -44.62
N GLY A 383 -18.73 -5.09 -44.09
CA GLY A 383 -20.01 -5.62 -44.56
C GLY A 383 -20.57 -4.79 -45.73
N ALA A 384 -21.75 -5.17 -46.22
CA ALA A 384 -22.50 -4.36 -47.17
C ALA A 384 -22.83 -2.98 -46.57
N TRP A 385 -22.93 -1.96 -47.43
CA TRP A 385 -23.43 -0.66 -46.98
C TRP A 385 -24.91 -0.79 -46.65
N LEU A 386 -25.28 -0.44 -45.43
CA LEU A 386 -26.67 -0.17 -45.09
C LEU A 386 -27.02 1.20 -45.67
N THR A 387 -27.38 1.22 -46.95
CA THR A 387 -28.08 2.35 -47.56
C THR A 387 -29.56 2.14 -47.38
N ASP A 388 -30.29 3.19 -47.02
CA ASP A 388 -31.75 3.18 -46.92
C ASP A 388 -32.38 3.02 -48.32
N ALA A 389 -32.42 1.78 -48.81
CA ALA A 389 -33.33 1.23 -49.80
C ALA A 389 -32.86 -0.21 -50.14
N ASP A 390 -33.79 -1.15 -50.05
CA ASP A 390 -33.75 -2.50 -50.66
C ASP A 390 -33.03 -3.63 -49.92
N MET A 391 -33.32 -3.83 -48.63
CA MET A 391 -33.17 -5.15 -48.00
C MET A 391 -34.49 -5.55 -47.36
N ALA A 392 -35.13 -6.62 -47.87
CA ALA A 392 -36.24 -7.27 -47.17
C ALA A 392 -35.71 -7.89 -45.86
N GLU A 393 -36.51 -7.87 -44.79
CA GLU A 393 -36.13 -8.39 -43.46
C GLU A 393 -35.61 -9.85 -43.49
N ASP A 394 -35.97 -10.60 -44.53
CA ASP A 394 -35.65 -12.02 -44.70
C ASP A 394 -34.22 -12.32 -45.20
N GLU A 395 -33.42 -11.30 -45.56
CA GLU A 395 -32.04 -11.46 -46.04
C GLU A 395 -30.95 -11.02 -45.03
N LEU A 396 -31.33 -10.60 -43.82
CA LEU A 396 -30.36 -10.32 -42.76
C LEU A 396 -29.74 -11.65 -42.27
N PRO A 397 -28.41 -11.79 -42.26
CA PRO A 397 -27.78 -12.99 -41.74
C PRO A 397 -28.10 -13.13 -40.26
N ASP A 398 -28.55 -14.33 -39.87
CA ASP A 398 -28.82 -14.70 -38.48
C ASP A 398 -27.60 -14.36 -37.62
N LEU A 399 -27.82 -13.49 -36.63
CA LEU A 399 -26.79 -12.96 -35.73
C LEU A 399 -26.06 -14.08 -34.99
N ASP A 400 -26.73 -15.22 -34.74
CA ASP A 400 -26.13 -16.39 -34.09
C ASP A 400 -25.11 -17.10 -34.99
N THR A 401 -25.21 -16.94 -36.32
CA THR A 401 -24.25 -17.53 -37.28
C THR A 401 -22.98 -16.67 -37.44
N VAL A 402 -23.06 -15.38 -37.12
CA VAL A 402 -21.92 -14.43 -37.22
C VAL A 402 -21.07 -14.41 -35.93
N LEU A 403 -21.60 -14.90 -34.81
CA LEU A 403 -20.96 -14.88 -33.49
C LEU A 403 -20.21 -16.18 -33.09
N GLN A 404 -20.19 -17.21 -33.95
CA GLN A 404 -19.26 -18.36 -33.84
C GLN A 404 -17.92 -18.06 -34.52
#